data_AF-A0A9N9L630-F1
#
_entry.id   AF-A0A9N9L630-F1
#
_cell.length_a   1.000
_cell.length_b   1.000
_cell.length_c   1.000
_cell.angle_alpha   90.00
_cell.angle_beta   90.00
_cell.angle_gamma   90.00
#
_symmetry.space_group_name_H-M   'P 1'
#
loop_
_entity.id
_entity.type
_entity.pdbx_description
1 polymer ?
#
loop_
_entity_poly.entity_id
_entity_poly.type
_entity_poly.pdbx_seq_one_letter_code
_entity_poly.pdbx_strand_id
1 'polypeptide(L)'
;MVSKTRNSDYDGVRKQGRHQMVGKQRNDLIPKEKNGVSLAGDDRQVYEILLDVIEKRRQSGISTLGFLLSQIWQKTMTIWRRCVYFDQPTNFVFPSRGASVTGGDKISMYEPVHLGENKDAMIPTERKGVTLTDVERQCYESLLGVVEARQLSCTPKPQIVIITDLAKDYDDLAAMVVLKELHRLGVVELLGFIANLQPAADRARFGRGALDHLGLGNIRIATGTCGYPESESKRHRVAPYEFDDCPFMADKDDWRLKAKDSAKQLSGEDLLFELCLNAEQTGRKLTLLLISSLEDINAFSENNRRLLKSSVANIVLQGGYRVSADGQLQPLMEANNNRYDPIAAERFHTLIQDLEIKSTVYTRTAAIAATMEPKVFAELAETGNKVGEHLWTVQKAQDVSYYSNASLEDLSQRYYADRDRLYFLRTRTHLYRDHCEGDPLPIGEEVSEFTKVVVYDALAAIGVSGDDALEALNVLDSKHNDIMTTESECVRALKERHQVVGFEKKNLFEGKEVTESVSCIKAENMVATLKALLKGSLISSPLEPQTHPHSHETQRSQYFDPLSN
;
A
#
# COMPACT_ATOMS: atom_id res chain seq x y z
N MET A 1 -60.12 -34.71 9.34
CA MET A 1 -60.52 -35.99 8.74
C MET A 1 -59.31 -36.57 7.99
N VAL A 2 -58.89 -37.79 8.39
CA VAL A 2 -58.11 -38.81 7.64
C VAL A 2 -56.72 -38.39 7.08
N SER A 3 -55.58 -39.04 7.31
CA SER A 3 -55.15 -40.17 8.15
C SER A 3 -53.60 -40.31 8.10
N LYS A 4 -53.03 -40.88 9.17
CA LYS A 4 -51.88 -41.84 9.25
C LYS A 4 -51.52 -42.55 7.91
N THR A 5 -50.30 -42.98 7.56
CA THR A 5 -49.10 -43.53 8.26
C THR A 5 -48.09 -43.96 7.16
N ARG A 6 -46.76 -43.95 7.40
CA ARG A 6 -45.86 -45.14 7.33
C ARG A 6 -44.37 -44.81 7.49
N ASN A 7 -43.73 -45.59 8.37
CA ASN A 7 -42.30 -45.83 8.48
C ASN A 7 -41.76 -46.60 7.27
N SER A 8 -40.47 -46.42 6.97
CA SER A 8 -39.58 -47.53 6.61
C SER A 8 -38.13 -47.19 6.90
N ASP A 9 -37.50 -48.08 7.66
CA ASP A 9 -36.08 -48.17 8.00
C ASP A 9 -35.17 -48.26 6.77
N TYR A 10 -33.93 -47.75 6.89
CA TYR A 10 -32.76 -48.30 6.20
C TYR A 10 -31.48 -48.00 6.98
N ASP A 11 -31.03 -48.98 7.75
CA ASP A 11 -29.67 -49.11 8.26
C ASP A 11 -28.77 -49.72 7.18
N GLY A 12 -27.59 -49.13 6.96
CA GLY A 12 -26.66 -49.52 5.91
C GLY A 12 -25.19 -49.40 6.33
N VAL A 13 -24.66 -50.51 6.84
CA VAL A 13 -23.28 -50.79 7.23
C VAL A 13 -22.25 -50.40 6.16
N ARG A 14 -21.22 -49.62 6.51
CA ARG A 14 -19.99 -49.43 5.70
C ARG A 14 -18.76 -49.98 6.43
N LYS A 15 -18.23 -51.08 5.89
CA LYS A 15 -16.92 -51.67 6.21
C LYS A 15 -15.80 -50.83 5.57
N GLN A 16 -14.80 -50.40 6.34
CA GLN A 16 -13.53 -49.89 5.81
C GLN A 16 -12.49 -51.02 5.74
N GLY A 17 -11.97 -51.28 4.54
CA GLY A 17 -10.82 -52.15 4.30
C GLY A 17 -9.51 -51.38 4.49
N ARG A 18 -8.60 -51.92 5.30
CA ARG A 18 -7.19 -51.52 5.37
C ARG A 18 -6.43 -52.23 4.24
N HIS A 19 -5.82 -51.47 3.33
CA HIS A 19 -4.76 -51.98 2.46
C HIS A 19 -3.40 -51.82 3.14
N GLN A 20 -2.70 -52.94 3.33
CA GLN A 20 -1.27 -52.98 3.62
C GLN A 20 -0.49 -52.70 2.33
N MET A 21 0.42 -51.71 2.36
CA MET A 21 1.45 -51.58 1.33
C MET A 21 2.75 -52.27 1.77
N VAL A 22 3.20 -53.18 0.92
CA VAL A 22 4.45 -53.95 1.03
C VAL A 22 5.66 -53.04 0.77
N GLY A 23 6.71 -53.17 1.57
CA GLY A 23 7.93 -52.35 1.50
C GLY A 23 8.81 -52.67 0.29
N LYS A 24 9.33 -51.62 -0.38
CA LYS A 24 10.44 -51.71 -1.34
C LYS A 24 11.78 -51.52 -0.64
N GLN A 25 12.83 -52.19 -1.13
CA GLN A 25 14.18 -52.12 -0.57
C GLN A 25 14.95 -50.89 -1.10
N ARG A 26 15.92 -50.42 -0.31
CA ARG A 26 16.72 -49.19 -0.49
C ARG A 26 17.37 -49.01 -1.87
N ASN A 27 17.65 -50.10 -2.59
CA ASN A 27 18.30 -50.06 -3.91
C ASN A 27 17.34 -49.76 -5.07
N ASP A 28 16.02 -49.71 -4.83
CA ASP A 28 15.02 -49.46 -5.87
C ASP A 28 14.67 -47.98 -6.07
N LEU A 29 15.24 -47.08 -5.24
CA LEU A 29 14.93 -45.64 -5.23
C LEU A 29 15.99 -44.76 -5.89
N ILE A 30 17.13 -45.35 -6.29
CA ILE A 30 18.16 -44.65 -7.05
C ILE A 30 17.83 -44.82 -8.55
N PRO A 31 17.71 -43.73 -9.34
CA PRO A 31 17.46 -43.85 -10.78
C PRO A 31 18.55 -44.71 -11.43
N LYS A 32 18.16 -45.84 -12.02
CA LYS A 32 19.09 -46.64 -12.83
C LYS A 32 19.37 -45.92 -14.13
N GLU A 33 20.64 -45.88 -14.49
CA GLU A 33 21.15 -45.29 -15.72
C GLU A 33 20.32 -45.73 -16.94
N LYS A 34 19.65 -44.76 -17.57
CA LYS A 34 19.19 -44.89 -18.95
C LYS A 34 19.93 -43.84 -19.76
N ASN A 35 20.61 -44.29 -20.81
CA ASN A 35 21.23 -43.48 -21.86
C ASN A 35 22.57 -42.81 -21.53
N GLY A 36 23.50 -43.49 -20.84
CA GLY A 36 24.94 -43.20 -20.96
C GLY A 36 25.44 -41.85 -20.45
N VAL A 37 24.65 -41.14 -19.64
CA VAL A 37 25.11 -39.94 -18.92
C VAL A 37 25.37 -40.32 -17.46
N SER A 38 26.65 -40.32 -17.07
CA SER A 38 27.06 -40.49 -15.67
C SER A 38 26.61 -39.28 -14.86
N LEU A 39 25.92 -39.51 -13.74
CA LEU A 39 25.78 -38.48 -12.70
C LEU A 39 27.18 -38.12 -12.21
N ALA A 40 27.52 -36.83 -12.21
CA ALA A 40 28.76 -36.36 -11.62
C ALA A 40 28.77 -36.70 -10.12
N GLY A 41 29.95 -36.93 -9.54
CA GLY A 41 30.10 -37.42 -8.15
C GLY A 41 29.33 -36.59 -7.10
N ASP A 42 29.13 -35.31 -7.36
CA ASP A 42 28.45 -34.37 -6.45
C ASP A 42 26.92 -34.56 -6.45
N ASP A 43 26.30 -34.90 -7.59
CA ASP A 43 24.84 -35.11 -7.67
C ASP A 43 24.39 -36.38 -6.95
N ARG A 44 25.22 -37.42 -6.99
CA ARG A 44 24.99 -38.66 -6.24
C ARG A 44 25.05 -38.43 -4.74
N GLN A 45 25.95 -37.55 -4.30
CA GLN A 45 26.10 -37.23 -2.88
C GLN A 45 24.86 -36.46 -2.34
N VAL A 46 24.27 -35.57 -3.15
CA VAL A 46 23.02 -34.88 -2.82
C VAL A 46 21.84 -35.87 -2.72
N TYR A 47 21.74 -36.84 -3.62
CA TYR A 47 20.69 -37.87 -3.58
C TYR A 47 20.82 -38.79 -2.36
N GLU A 48 22.04 -39.19 -1.98
CA GLU A 48 22.26 -40.02 -0.80
C GLU A 48 21.92 -39.26 0.50
N ILE A 49 22.20 -37.95 0.57
CA ILE A 49 21.80 -37.09 1.69
C ILE A 49 20.27 -36.98 1.79
N LEU A 50 19.57 -36.78 0.67
CA LEU A 50 18.11 -36.70 0.64
C LEU A 50 17.45 -38.01 1.11
N LEU A 51 17.98 -39.16 0.69
CA LEU A 51 17.48 -40.46 1.12
C LEU A 51 17.72 -40.70 2.62
N ASP A 52 18.88 -40.31 3.16
CA ASP A 52 19.19 -40.39 4.59
C ASP A 52 18.26 -39.49 5.43
N VAL A 53 17.90 -38.32 4.92
CA VAL A 53 16.92 -37.39 5.55
C VAL A 53 15.51 -37.99 5.57
N ILE A 54 15.08 -38.63 4.48
CA ILE A 54 13.76 -39.28 4.39
C ILE A 54 13.68 -40.47 5.36
N GLU A 55 14.76 -41.26 5.45
CA GLU A 55 14.85 -42.41 6.36
C GLU A 55 14.86 -41.96 7.83
N LYS A 56 15.63 -40.93 8.17
CA LYS A 56 15.66 -40.33 9.52
C LYS A 56 14.32 -39.73 9.90
N ARG A 57 13.62 -39.04 8.98
CA ARG A 57 12.26 -38.53 9.19
C ARG A 57 11.25 -39.65 9.48
N ARG A 58 11.41 -40.80 8.83
CA ARG A 58 10.56 -41.98 9.04
C ARG A 58 10.80 -42.61 10.42
N GLN A 59 12.02 -42.51 10.95
CA GLN A 59 12.40 -43.09 12.25
C GLN A 59 12.14 -42.15 13.43
N SER A 60 12.19 -40.83 13.24
CA SER A 60 12.33 -39.88 14.35
C SER A 60 11.06 -39.17 14.83
N GLY A 61 9.87 -39.48 14.31
CA GLY A 61 8.59 -39.01 14.88
C GLY A 61 8.59 -37.56 15.40
N ILE A 62 8.96 -36.61 14.52
CA ILE A 62 8.97 -35.13 14.64
C ILE A 62 9.23 -34.50 16.03
N SER A 63 10.41 -33.86 16.17
CA SER A 63 10.56 -32.49 16.74
C SER A 63 11.89 -31.77 16.40
N THR A 64 12.71 -32.25 15.46
CA THR A 64 14.06 -31.72 15.17
C THR A 64 14.24 -31.10 13.78
N LEU A 65 13.18 -30.50 13.21
CA LEU A 65 13.21 -29.92 11.86
C LEU A 65 14.14 -28.69 11.75
N GLY A 66 14.22 -27.85 12.78
CA GLY A 66 15.01 -26.61 12.75
C GLY A 66 16.53 -26.84 12.75
N PHE A 67 17.02 -27.81 13.51
CA PHE A 67 18.45 -28.12 13.58
C PHE A 67 18.97 -28.73 12.27
N LEU A 68 18.15 -29.56 11.61
CA LEU A 68 18.51 -30.22 10.36
C LEU A 68 18.55 -29.24 9.18
N LEU A 69 17.59 -28.31 9.10
CA LEU A 69 17.57 -27.27 8.06
C LEU A 69 18.74 -26.30 8.19
N SER A 70 19.15 -25.96 9.41
CA SER A 70 20.35 -25.15 9.67
C SER A 70 21.63 -25.82 9.18
N GLN A 71 21.78 -27.13 9.42
CA GLN A 71 22.94 -27.90 8.93
C GLN A 71 22.98 -28.04 7.40
N ILE A 72 21.80 -28.18 6.77
CA ILE A 72 21.68 -28.20 5.30
C ILE A 72 22.09 -26.85 4.72
N TRP A 73 21.56 -25.75 5.26
CA TRP A 73 21.89 -24.40 4.81
C TRP A 73 23.40 -24.12 4.89
N GLN A 74 24.05 -24.46 6.00
CA GLN A 74 25.49 -24.22 6.15
C GLN A 74 26.33 -25.04 5.15
N LYS A 75 25.96 -26.29 4.87
CA LYS A 75 26.69 -27.12 3.91
C LYS A 75 26.46 -26.67 2.46
N THR A 76 25.24 -26.31 2.08
CA THR A 76 24.93 -25.78 0.74
C THR A 76 25.68 -24.47 0.48
N MET A 77 25.75 -23.58 1.47
CA MET A 77 26.53 -22.33 1.37
C MET A 77 28.04 -22.57 1.28
N THR A 78 28.55 -23.63 1.92
CA THR A 78 29.97 -23.99 1.83
C THR A 78 30.35 -24.52 0.45
N ILE A 79 29.47 -25.33 -0.16
CA ILE A 79 29.63 -25.83 -1.53
C ILE A 79 29.55 -24.66 -2.52
N TRP A 80 28.55 -23.80 -2.38
CA TRP A 80 28.38 -22.61 -3.23
C TRP A 80 29.60 -21.68 -3.18
N ARG A 81 30.15 -21.41 -1.98
CA ARG A 81 31.37 -20.61 -1.81
C ARG A 81 32.62 -21.23 -2.46
N ARG A 82 32.69 -22.56 -2.58
CA ARG A 82 33.79 -23.25 -3.27
C ARG A 82 33.65 -23.21 -4.79
N CYS A 83 32.44 -23.18 -5.31
CA CYS A 83 32.19 -23.12 -6.75
C CYS A 83 32.35 -21.71 -7.35
N VAL A 84 32.19 -20.66 -6.53
CA VAL A 84 32.20 -19.25 -7.00
C VAL A 84 33.59 -18.59 -6.96
N TYR A 85 34.58 -19.19 -6.30
CA TYR A 85 35.95 -18.67 -6.24
C TYR A 85 36.96 -19.64 -6.88
N PHE A 86 37.01 -19.65 -8.20
CA PHE A 86 38.21 -20.02 -8.95
C PHE A 86 38.33 -19.07 -10.14
N ASP A 87 39.16 -18.04 -9.98
CA ASP A 87 39.68 -17.27 -11.10
C ASP A 87 41.20 -17.12 -10.93
N GLN A 88 41.93 -17.75 -11.84
CA GLN A 88 43.38 -17.60 -12.03
C GLN A 88 43.55 -17.24 -13.52
N PRO A 89 44.19 -16.11 -13.86
CA PRO A 89 44.31 -15.68 -15.23
C PRO A 89 45.44 -16.45 -15.91
N THR A 90 45.12 -17.26 -16.92
CA THR A 90 46.13 -17.76 -17.87
C THR A 90 46.11 -16.88 -19.11
N ASN A 91 47.19 -16.11 -19.27
CA ASN A 91 47.49 -15.37 -20.49
C ASN A 91 47.78 -16.35 -21.63
N PHE A 92 46.92 -16.38 -22.65
CA PHE A 92 47.22 -16.95 -23.95
C PHE A 92 47.12 -15.88 -25.02
N VAL A 93 48.29 -15.55 -25.59
CA VAL A 93 48.43 -14.75 -26.81
C VAL A 93 48.42 -15.73 -27.98
N PHE A 94 47.59 -15.48 -28.99
CA PHE A 94 47.77 -16.05 -30.34
C PHE A 94 47.64 -14.95 -31.42
N PRO A 95 48.37 -15.09 -32.54
CA PRO A 95 48.60 -14.00 -33.47
C PRO A 95 47.55 -13.94 -34.59
N SER A 96 47.41 -12.74 -35.12
CA SER A 96 46.64 -12.35 -36.30
C SER A 96 46.99 -13.12 -37.58
N ARG A 97 45.98 -13.59 -38.31
CA ARG A 97 45.96 -13.70 -39.78
C ARG A 97 44.52 -13.58 -40.29
N GLY A 98 44.35 -12.75 -41.33
CA GLY A 98 43.03 -12.44 -41.89
C GLY A 98 42.54 -13.42 -42.95
N ALA A 99 41.24 -13.32 -43.24
CA ALA A 99 40.61 -13.45 -44.56
C ALA A 99 39.10 -13.20 -44.39
N SER A 100 38.47 -12.72 -45.46
CA SER A 100 37.08 -12.25 -45.53
C SER A 100 36.03 -13.36 -45.62
N VAL A 101 34.77 -12.94 -45.46
CA VAL A 101 33.54 -13.34 -46.19
C VAL A 101 32.34 -13.70 -45.27
N THR A 102 31.26 -12.92 -45.49
CA THR A 102 29.80 -13.13 -45.28
C THR A 102 29.20 -13.36 -43.90
N GLY A 103 28.31 -12.43 -43.54
CA GLY A 103 26.87 -12.74 -43.36
C GLY A 103 26.51 -13.65 -42.19
N GLY A 104 26.25 -13.04 -41.04
CA GLY A 104 25.58 -13.69 -39.92
C GLY A 104 25.32 -12.66 -38.84
N ASP A 105 24.05 -12.29 -38.68
CA ASP A 105 23.57 -11.47 -37.58
C ASP A 105 23.94 -12.16 -36.26
N LYS A 106 24.94 -11.61 -35.58
CA LYS A 106 25.27 -11.99 -34.22
C LYS A 106 24.19 -11.40 -33.33
N ILE A 107 23.34 -12.28 -32.81
CA ILE A 107 22.58 -12.00 -31.58
C ILE A 107 23.62 -11.64 -30.52
N SER A 108 23.68 -10.35 -30.21
CA SER A 108 24.46 -9.81 -29.10
C SER A 108 23.94 -10.48 -27.83
N MET A 109 24.73 -11.36 -27.24
CA MET A 109 24.48 -11.76 -25.86
C MET A 109 24.57 -10.49 -25.02
N TYR A 110 23.46 -10.15 -24.36
CA TYR A 110 23.38 -9.05 -23.42
C TYR A 110 24.58 -9.14 -22.46
N GLU A 111 25.45 -8.14 -22.50
CA GLU A 111 26.38 -7.90 -21.41
C GLU A 111 25.55 -7.74 -20.13
N PRO A 112 26.02 -8.26 -18.97
CA PRO A 112 25.35 -8.01 -17.71
C PRO A 112 25.28 -6.50 -17.51
N VAL A 113 24.07 -5.94 -17.53
CA VAL A 113 23.87 -4.55 -17.15
C VAL A 113 24.40 -4.45 -15.72
N HIS A 114 25.52 -3.76 -15.54
CA HIS A 114 25.96 -3.33 -14.22
C HIS A 114 24.85 -2.43 -13.68
N LEU A 115 23.98 -3.01 -12.86
CA LEU A 115 22.98 -2.30 -12.07
C LEU A 115 23.75 -1.33 -11.19
N GLY A 116 23.84 -0.07 -11.63
CA GLY A 116 24.47 0.97 -10.85
C GLY A 116 23.79 1.03 -9.49
N GLU A 117 24.60 1.04 -8.42
CA GLU A 117 24.11 1.21 -7.06
C GLU A 117 23.14 2.40 -7.04
N ASN A 118 21.89 2.15 -6.69
CA ASN A 118 20.92 3.22 -6.49
C ASN A 118 21.31 3.97 -5.21
N LYS A 119 22.28 4.88 -5.32
CA LYS A 119 22.86 5.64 -4.21
C LYS A 119 21.81 6.44 -3.44
N ASP A 120 20.65 6.67 -4.05
CA ASP A 120 19.54 7.42 -3.45
C ASP A 120 18.66 6.56 -2.53
N ALA A 121 18.80 5.23 -2.53
CA ALA A 121 18.01 4.30 -1.71
C ALA A 121 18.67 3.97 -0.35
N MET A 122 19.43 4.91 0.23
CA MET A 122 20.03 4.71 1.56
C MET A 122 18.99 4.88 2.68
N ILE A 123 19.20 4.15 3.79
CA ILE A 123 18.43 4.30 5.03
C ILE A 123 18.75 5.68 5.63
N PRO A 124 17.75 6.53 5.90
CA PRO A 124 17.97 7.84 6.52
C PRO A 124 18.58 7.67 7.92
N THR A 125 19.64 8.45 8.21
CA THR A 125 20.38 8.30 9.48
C THR A 125 19.86 9.24 10.56
N GLU A 126 19.90 10.55 10.32
CA GLU A 126 19.52 11.58 11.28
C GLU A 126 19.24 12.93 10.60
N ARG A 127 18.33 13.71 11.18
CA ARG A 127 18.24 15.16 10.92
C ARG A 127 17.85 15.91 12.18
N LYS A 128 18.67 16.89 12.60
CA LYS A 128 18.42 17.73 13.78
C LYS A 128 18.08 16.92 15.04
N GLY A 129 18.75 15.80 15.28
CA GLY A 129 18.47 14.90 16.41
C GLY A 129 17.32 13.91 16.18
N VAL A 130 16.51 14.07 15.12
CA VAL A 130 15.47 13.11 14.75
C VAL A 130 16.13 11.92 14.05
N THR A 131 16.07 10.75 14.67
CA THR A 131 16.63 9.50 14.17
C THR A 131 15.58 8.40 14.04
N LEU A 132 15.85 7.40 13.22
CA LEU A 132 15.09 6.15 13.20
C LEU A 132 15.52 5.23 14.36
N THR A 133 14.53 4.66 15.05
CA THR A 133 14.75 3.55 16.01
C THR A 133 15.18 2.27 15.31
N ASP A 134 15.65 1.26 16.05
CA ASP A 134 16.06 -0.02 15.46
C ASP A 134 14.90 -0.73 14.74
N VAL A 135 13.70 -0.69 15.32
CA VAL A 135 12.49 -1.26 14.70
C VAL A 135 12.13 -0.50 13.43
N GLU A 136 12.22 0.83 13.44
CA GLU A 136 11.97 1.66 12.26
C GLU A 136 13.01 1.40 11.16
N ARG A 137 14.29 1.18 11.51
CA ARG A 137 15.35 0.80 10.56
C ARG A 137 15.11 -0.58 9.95
N GLN A 138 14.64 -1.54 10.74
CA GLN A 138 14.28 -2.86 10.24
C GLN A 138 13.19 -2.80 9.16
N CYS A 139 12.24 -1.87 9.26
CA CYS A 139 11.26 -1.64 8.18
C CYS A 139 11.95 -1.26 6.85
N TYR A 140 13.00 -0.44 6.88
CA TYR A 140 13.76 -0.11 5.66
C TYR A 140 14.51 -1.31 5.12
N GLU A 141 15.15 -2.10 5.97
CA GLU A 141 15.86 -3.31 5.56
C GLU A 141 14.92 -4.29 4.84
N SER A 142 13.72 -4.51 5.39
CA SER A 142 12.67 -5.31 4.73
C SER A 142 12.29 -4.76 3.36
N LEU A 143 12.06 -3.45 3.24
CA LEU A 143 11.66 -2.82 1.98
C LEU A 143 12.76 -2.84 0.92
N LEU A 144 14.02 -2.61 1.33
CA LEU A 144 15.17 -2.70 0.43
C LEU A 144 15.37 -4.14 -0.06
N GLY A 145 15.15 -5.14 0.80
CA GLY A 145 15.14 -6.55 0.39
C GLY A 145 14.06 -6.86 -0.66
N VAL A 146 12.88 -6.25 -0.55
CA VAL A 146 11.80 -6.37 -1.56
C VAL A 146 12.23 -5.73 -2.89
N VAL A 147 12.85 -4.56 -2.85
CA VAL A 147 13.33 -3.87 -4.06
C VAL A 147 14.41 -4.68 -4.75
N GLU A 148 15.38 -5.22 -4.00
CA GLU A 148 16.42 -6.10 -4.52
C GLU A 148 15.80 -7.38 -5.14
N ALA A 149 14.88 -8.02 -4.44
CA ALA A 149 14.19 -9.21 -4.94
C ALA A 149 13.45 -8.95 -6.26
N ARG A 150 12.73 -7.83 -6.37
CA ARG A 150 12.03 -7.41 -7.59
C ARG A 150 12.98 -7.13 -8.76
N GLN A 151 14.13 -6.53 -8.48
CA GLN A 151 15.17 -6.31 -9.51
C GLN A 151 15.71 -7.64 -10.01
N LEU A 152 16.02 -8.58 -9.11
CA LEU A 152 16.51 -9.92 -9.45
C LEU A 152 15.48 -10.75 -10.24
N SER A 153 14.19 -10.60 -9.93
CA SER A 153 13.10 -11.31 -10.62
C SER A 153 12.52 -10.56 -11.82
N CYS A 154 13.06 -9.38 -12.17
CA CYS A 154 12.49 -8.46 -13.16
C CYS A 154 10.98 -8.16 -12.92
N THR A 155 10.54 -8.19 -11.67
CA THR A 155 9.16 -7.85 -11.30
C THR A 155 9.03 -6.32 -11.27
N PRO A 156 8.12 -5.72 -12.06
CA PRO A 156 7.97 -4.27 -12.06
C PRO A 156 7.42 -3.79 -10.71
N LYS A 157 7.94 -2.67 -10.23
CA LYS A 157 7.35 -1.96 -9.08
C LYS A 157 5.95 -1.43 -9.44
N PRO A 158 5.00 -1.38 -8.48
CA PRO A 158 3.71 -0.76 -8.69
C PRO A 158 3.82 0.71 -9.14
N GLN A 159 3.08 1.09 -10.18
CA GLN A 159 2.99 2.47 -10.66
C GLN A 159 1.68 3.09 -10.17
N ILE A 160 1.76 4.20 -9.43
CA ILE A 160 0.68 4.71 -8.60
C ILE A 160 0.16 6.04 -9.13
N VAL A 161 -1.17 6.15 -9.25
CA VAL A 161 -1.90 7.41 -9.45
C VAL A 161 -2.82 7.62 -8.26
N ILE A 162 -2.85 8.84 -7.73
CA ILE A 162 -3.53 9.15 -6.46
C ILE A 162 -4.66 10.16 -6.71
N ILE A 163 -5.83 9.91 -6.13
CA ILE A 163 -6.94 10.87 -6.02
C ILE A 163 -7.15 11.16 -4.52
N THR A 164 -7.12 12.44 -4.15
CA THR A 164 -6.93 12.91 -2.77
C THR A 164 -7.61 14.26 -2.53
N ASP A 165 -8.02 14.56 -1.29
CA ASP A 165 -8.63 15.83 -0.87
C ASP A 165 -7.70 16.63 0.06
N LEU A 166 -6.41 16.67 -0.30
CA LEU A 166 -5.32 17.40 0.37
C LEU A 166 -5.76 18.68 1.09
N ALA A 167 -5.23 18.86 2.30
CA ALA A 167 -5.49 19.99 3.18
C ALA A 167 -6.88 19.97 3.84
N LYS A 168 -7.75 18.98 3.57
CA LYS A 168 -9.03 18.82 4.30
C LYS A 168 -8.75 18.51 5.76
N ASP A 169 -7.75 17.69 6.00
CA ASP A 169 -7.13 17.41 7.29
C ASP A 169 -5.65 17.04 7.10
N TYR A 170 -4.99 16.59 8.17
CA TYR A 170 -3.57 16.21 8.10
C TYR A 170 -3.33 14.87 7.37
N ASP A 171 -4.37 14.11 7.03
CA ASP A 171 -4.27 12.69 6.71
C ASP A 171 -3.73 12.44 5.30
N ASP A 172 -4.29 13.10 4.29
CA ASP A 172 -3.78 13.06 2.90
C ASP A 172 -2.32 13.51 2.80
N LEU A 173 -1.93 14.53 3.58
CA LEU A 173 -0.55 15.01 3.60
C LEU A 173 0.37 13.98 4.24
N ALA A 174 -0.04 13.33 5.32
CA ALA A 174 0.70 12.21 5.91
C ALA A 174 0.84 11.05 4.91
N ALA A 175 -0.21 10.73 4.15
CA ALA A 175 -0.17 9.74 3.08
C ALA A 175 0.83 10.14 1.99
N MET A 176 0.85 11.40 1.56
CA MET A 176 1.83 11.91 0.60
C MET A 176 3.28 11.77 1.09
N VAL A 177 3.53 12.05 2.38
CA VAL A 177 4.86 11.87 3.01
C VAL A 177 5.30 10.40 2.98
N VAL A 178 4.39 9.46 3.29
CA VAL A 178 4.63 8.01 3.22
C VAL A 178 4.91 7.56 1.78
N LEU A 179 4.07 7.98 0.83
CA LEU A 179 4.20 7.66 -0.60
C LEU A 179 5.53 8.15 -1.17
N LYS A 180 5.95 9.37 -0.81
CA LYS A 180 7.26 9.89 -1.23
C LYS A 180 8.40 8.97 -0.80
N GLU A 181 8.34 8.42 0.41
CA GLU A 181 9.42 7.58 0.89
C GLU A 181 9.44 6.21 0.24
N LEU A 182 8.26 5.60 0.03
CA LEU A 182 8.14 4.39 -0.77
C LEU A 182 8.65 4.61 -2.21
N HIS A 183 8.43 5.80 -2.78
CA HIS A 183 8.94 6.19 -4.09
C HIS A 183 10.46 6.29 -4.12
N ARG A 184 11.05 7.01 -3.15
CA ARG A 184 12.50 7.19 -3.01
C ARG A 184 13.23 5.86 -2.89
N LEU A 185 12.67 4.93 -2.11
CA LEU A 185 13.22 3.59 -1.94
C LEU A 185 13.09 2.71 -3.18
N GLY A 186 12.27 3.10 -4.17
CA GLY A 186 11.96 2.30 -5.35
C GLY A 186 10.94 1.19 -5.10
N VAL A 187 10.26 1.19 -3.95
CA VAL A 187 9.17 0.26 -3.64
C VAL A 187 7.96 0.53 -4.54
N VAL A 188 7.69 1.79 -4.84
CA VAL A 188 6.64 2.21 -5.79
C VAL A 188 7.16 3.27 -6.75
N GLU A 189 6.40 3.53 -7.82
CA GLU A 189 6.61 4.66 -8.72
C GLU A 189 5.40 5.59 -8.67
N LEU A 190 5.56 6.83 -8.20
CA LEU A 190 4.49 7.81 -8.25
C LEU A 190 4.45 8.41 -9.66
N LEU A 191 3.26 8.50 -10.25
CA LEU A 191 3.09 9.09 -11.58
C LEU A 191 2.36 10.45 -11.52
N GLY A 192 1.41 10.61 -10.61
CA GLY A 192 0.69 11.86 -10.46
C GLY A 192 -0.39 11.84 -9.38
N PHE A 193 -0.83 13.04 -9.03
CA PHE A 193 -1.89 13.30 -8.05
C PHE A 193 -3.05 14.05 -8.70
N ILE A 194 -4.26 13.80 -8.25
CA ILE A 194 -5.48 14.53 -8.60
C ILE A 194 -6.08 15.02 -7.29
N ALA A 195 -6.04 16.33 -7.08
CA ALA A 195 -6.58 16.95 -5.88
C ALA A 195 -8.03 17.38 -6.13
N ASN A 196 -8.98 16.70 -5.50
CA ASN A 196 -10.40 16.99 -5.59
C ASN A 196 -10.94 17.54 -4.27
N LEU A 197 -12.26 17.69 -4.18
CA LEU A 197 -12.98 18.36 -3.09
C LEU A 197 -12.84 19.89 -3.13
N GLN A 198 -13.97 20.59 -3.07
CA GLN A 198 -13.98 22.06 -3.09
C GLN A 198 -13.13 22.64 -1.93
N PRO A 199 -12.27 23.66 -2.14
CA PRO A 199 -11.81 24.23 -3.42
C PRO A 199 -10.65 23.43 -4.04
N ALA A 200 -10.94 22.60 -5.06
CA ALA A 200 -9.98 21.65 -5.64
C ALA A 200 -8.72 22.33 -6.20
N ALA A 201 -8.85 23.53 -6.76
CA ALA A 201 -7.71 24.29 -7.30
C ALA A 201 -6.70 24.67 -6.20
N ASP A 202 -7.17 25.06 -5.02
CA ASP A 202 -6.30 25.41 -3.89
C ASP A 202 -5.67 24.16 -3.28
N ARG A 203 -6.39 23.03 -3.27
CA ARG A 203 -5.83 21.72 -2.87
C ARG A 203 -4.72 21.25 -3.82
N ALA A 204 -4.88 21.46 -5.12
CA ALA A 204 -3.82 21.18 -6.10
C ALA A 204 -2.58 22.08 -5.88
N ARG A 205 -2.78 23.36 -5.56
CA ARG A 205 -1.68 24.29 -5.22
C ARG A 205 -0.98 23.90 -3.92
N PHE A 206 -1.74 23.53 -2.90
CA PHE A 206 -1.23 22.99 -1.65
C PHE A 206 -0.36 21.76 -1.89
N GLY A 207 -0.89 20.79 -2.65
CA GLY A 207 -0.18 19.57 -3.00
C GLY A 207 1.08 19.81 -3.83
N ARG A 208 1.03 20.74 -4.79
CA ARG A 208 2.22 21.14 -5.57
C ARG A 208 3.33 21.67 -4.65
N GLY A 209 2.96 22.52 -3.71
CA GLY A 209 3.84 23.03 -2.67
C GLY A 209 4.48 21.94 -1.82
N ALA A 210 3.65 21.03 -1.30
CA ALA A 210 4.10 19.89 -0.50
C ALA A 210 5.08 19.00 -1.29
N LEU A 211 4.73 18.65 -2.54
CA LEU A 211 5.59 17.85 -3.42
C LEU A 211 6.97 18.50 -3.62
N ASP A 212 7.07 19.82 -3.73
CA ASP A 212 8.35 20.52 -3.88
C ASP A 212 9.24 20.41 -2.65
N HIS A 213 8.65 20.54 -1.45
CA HIS A 213 9.34 20.35 -0.18
C HIS A 213 9.67 18.88 0.13
N LEU A 214 9.00 17.95 -0.55
CA LEU A 214 9.29 16.52 -0.48
C LEU A 214 10.29 16.05 -1.56
N GLY A 215 10.78 16.95 -2.42
CA GLY A 215 11.72 16.62 -3.48
C GLY A 215 11.08 15.88 -4.67
N LEU A 216 9.77 16.03 -4.86
CA LEU A 216 8.97 15.44 -5.92
C LEU A 216 8.53 16.50 -6.96
N GLY A 217 9.45 17.41 -7.30
CA GLY A 217 9.21 18.54 -8.21
C GLY A 217 8.73 18.12 -9.61
N ASN A 218 9.06 16.89 -10.01
CA ASN A 218 8.72 16.29 -11.31
C ASN A 218 7.36 15.57 -11.33
N ILE A 219 6.79 15.20 -10.18
CA ILE A 219 5.51 14.49 -10.13
C ILE A 219 4.37 15.47 -10.38
N ARG A 220 3.51 15.22 -11.38
CA ARG A 220 2.43 16.15 -11.72
C ARG A 220 1.29 16.08 -10.72
N ILE A 221 0.62 17.22 -10.52
CA ILE A 221 -0.63 17.30 -9.76
C ILE A 221 -1.66 18.08 -10.57
N ALA A 222 -2.86 17.54 -10.67
CA ALA A 222 -3.99 18.09 -11.40
C ALA A 222 -5.10 18.51 -10.45
N THR A 223 -5.99 19.36 -10.96
CA THR A 223 -7.20 19.79 -10.25
C THR A 223 -8.37 18.89 -10.62
N GLY A 224 -8.90 18.19 -9.62
CA GLY A 224 -10.08 17.35 -9.75
C GLY A 224 -11.40 18.11 -9.65
N THR A 225 -12.48 17.37 -9.48
CA THR A 225 -13.83 17.91 -9.30
C THR A 225 -14.06 18.49 -7.90
N CYS A 226 -15.27 19.03 -7.67
CA CYS A 226 -15.63 19.60 -6.38
C CYS A 226 -15.89 18.55 -5.28
N GLY A 227 -15.87 17.26 -5.63
CA GLY A 227 -16.04 16.11 -4.74
C GLY A 227 -17.49 15.78 -4.40
N TYR A 228 -18.48 16.54 -4.89
CA TYR A 228 -19.89 16.42 -4.56
C TYR A 228 -20.75 16.43 -5.82
N PRO A 229 -21.99 15.91 -5.74
CA PRO A 229 -22.99 16.20 -6.76
C PRO A 229 -23.14 17.71 -6.97
N GLU A 230 -23.33 18.16 -8.21
CA GLU A 230 -23.38 19.58 -8.57
C GLU A 230 -24.40 20.39 -7.74
N SER A 231 -25.53 19.76 -7.37
CA SER A 231 -26.57 20.32 -6.49
C SER A 231 -26.09 20.66 -5.07
N GLU A 232 -24.98 20.07 -4.63
CA GLU A 232 -24.36 20.23 -3.31
C GLU A 232 -22.99 20.91 -3.36
N SER A 233 -22.62 21.54 -4.49
CA SER A 233 -21.32 22.20 -4.69
C SER A 233 -20.93 23.25 -3.62
N LYS A 234 -21.89 23.75 -2.83
CA LYS A 234 -21.67 24.70 -1.71
C LYS A 234 -21.65 24.05 -0.33
N ARG A 235 -21.62 22.71 -0.25
CA ARG A 235 -21.68 21.95 1.00
C ARG A 235 -20.42 22.11 1.83
N HIS A 236 -19.25 22.13 1.20
CA HIS A 236 -17.99 22.29 1.91
C HIS A 236 -17.80 23.72 2.40
N ARG A 237 -17.46 23.85 3.67
CA ARG A 237 -16.99 25.10 4.26
C ARG A 237 -15.53 24.89 4.64
N VAL A 238 -14.65 25.64 4.00
CA VAL A 238 -13.21 25.63 4.30
C VAL A 238 -13.02 26.01 5.74
N ALA A 239 -12.48 25.09 6.55
CA ALA A 239 -12.10 25.40 7.91
C ALA A 239 -10.79 26.23 7.93
N PRO A 240 -10.57 27.06 8.97
CA PRO A 240 -9.37 27.90 9.05
C PRO A 240 -8.06 27.09 8.91
N TYR A 241 -8.00 25.91 9.53
CA TYR A 241 -6.80 25.06 9.48
C TYR A 241 -6.49 24.45 8.11
N GLU A 242 -7.38 24.54 7.10
CA GLU A 242 -7.15 23.87 5.81
C GLU A 242 -6.04 24.56 5.02
N PHE A 243 -6.09 25.88 4.86
CA PHE A 243 -5.10 26.61 4.04
C PHE A 243 -4.45 27.79 4.78
N ASP A 244 -5.01 28.25 5.89
CA ASP A 244 -4.47 29.41 6.59
C ASP A 244 -3.04 29.11 7.08
N ASP A 245 -2.17 30.10 6.94
CA ASP A 245 -0.76 30.03 7.34
C ASP A 245 0.07 28.89 6.71
N CYS A 246 -0.40 28.26 5.62
CA CYS A 246 0.38 27.27 4.88
C CYS A 246 1.61 27.94 4.21
N PRO A 247 2.85 27.64 4.64
CA PRO A 247 4.03 28.39 4.21
C PRO A 247 4.57 27.95 2.85
N PHE A 248 4.01 26.91 2.26
CA PHE A 248 4.52 26.28 1.04
C PHE A 248 3.51 26.19 -0.10
N MET A 249 2.32 26.78 0.03
CA MET A 249 1.31 26.72 -1.03
C MET A 249 1.86 27.29 -2.34
N ALA A 250 1.72 26.56 -3.45
CA ALA A 250 2.24 27.02 -4.74
C ALA A 250 1.48 28.27 -5.25
N ASP A 251 2.16 29.04 -6.09
CA ASP A 251 1.54 30.18 -6.77
C ASP A 251 0.37 29.72 -7.67
N LYS A 252 -0.68 30.52 -7.77
CA LYS A 252 -1.86 30.24 -8.61
C LYS A 252 -1.51 30.12 -10.11
N ASP A 253 -0.43 30.77 -10.52
CA ASP A 253 0.06 30.82 -11.89
C ASP A 253 1.27 29.87 -12.10
N ASP A 254 1.53 28.97 -11.15
CA ASP A 254 2.54 27.91 -11.32
C ASP A 254 2.26 27.11 -12.60
N TRP A 255 3.22 27.13 -13.52
CA TRP A 255 3.10 26.50 -14.83
C TRP A 255 2.92 24.98 -14.74
N ARG A 256 3.37 24.34 -13.65
CA ARG A 256 3.24 22.90 -13.42
C ARG A 256 1.80 22.47 -13.13
N LEU A 257 0.94 23.43 -12.78
CA LEU A 257 -0.51 23.24 -12.61
C LEU A 257 -1.28 23.45 -13.91
N LYS A 258 -0.60 23.78 -15.02
CA LYS A 258 -1.24 24.02 -16.32
C LYS A 258 -1.13 22.80 -17.23
N ALA A 259 -2.07 22.68 -18.15
CA ALA A 259 -2.03 21.64 -19.18
C ALA A 259 -0.85 21.89 -20.14
N LYS A 260 -0.34 20.82 -20.74
CA LYS A 260 0.74 20.91 -21.74
C LYS A 260 0.26 21.82 -22.89
N ASP A 261 1.07 22.82 -23.22
CA ASP A 261 0.84 23.76 -24.33
C ASP A 261 -0.45 24.60 -24.21
N SER A 262 -0.94 24.79 -22.98
CA SER A 262 -2.14 25.57 -22.72
C SER A 262 -1.99 26.38 -21.42
N ALA A 263 -2.55 27.59 -21.40
CA ALA A 263 -2.66 28.38 -20.18
C ALA A 263 -3.77 27.87 -19.24
N LYS A 264 -4.55 26.87 -19.67
CA LYS A 264 -5.60 26.25 -18.85
C LYS A 264 -5.00 25.41 -17.74
N GLN A 265 -5.69 25.37 -16.61
CA GLN A 265 -5.37 24.47 -15.51
C GLN A 265 -5.47 23.01 -15.97
N LEU A 266 -4.54 22.18 -15.52
CA LEU A 266 -4.56 20.75 -15.78
C LEU A 266 -5.72 20.11 -15.01
N SER A 267 -6.67 19.53 -15.75
CA SER A 267 -7.78 18.80 -15.14
C SER A 267 -7.35 17.40 -14.69
N GLY A 268 -8.01 16.88 -13.65
CA GLY A 268 -7.82 15.52 -13.16
C GLY A 268 -8.12 14.47 -14.23
N GLU A 269 -9.19 14.68 -15.01
CA GLU A 269 -9.58 13.80 -16.11
C GLU A 269 -8.49 13.73 -17.20
N ASP A 270 -7.92 14.87 -17.61
CA ASP A 270 -6.86 14.92 -18.61
C ASP A 270 -5.60 14.18 -18.14
N LEU A 271 -5.18 14.40 -16.88
CA LEU A 271 -4.02 13.72 -16.32
C LEU A 271 -4.26 12.21 -16.22
N LEU A 272 -5.42 11.79 -15.73
CA LEU A 272 -5.77 10.38 -15.60
C LEU A 272 -5.85 9.69 -16.97
N PHE A 273 -6.39 10.37 -17.98
CA PHE A 273 -6.43 9.88 -19.36
C PHE A 273 -5.02 9.70 -19.93
N GLU A 274 -4.15 10.71 -19.79
CA GLU A 274 -2.76 10.64 -20.24
C GLU A 274 -2.01 9.45 -19.62
N LEU A 275 -2.14 9.27 -18.30
CA LEU A 275 -1.47 8.20 -17.57
C LEU A 275 -2.01 6.81 -17.92
N CYS A 276 -3.33 6.65 -17.99
CA CYS A 276 -3.96 5.38 -18.37
C CYS A 276 -3.62 4.99 -19.82
N LEU A 277 -3.65 5.96 -20.75
CA LEU A 277 -3.31 5.73 -22.14
C LEU A 277 -1.84 5.30 -22.29
N ASN A 278 -0.94 5.97 -21.59
CA ASN A 278 0.48 5.59 -21.58
C ASN A 278 0.70 4.18 -21.00
N ALA A 279 -0.01 3.83 -19.93
CA ALA A 279 0.05 2.47 -19.36
C ALA A 279 -0.43 1.41 -20.37
N GLU A 280 -1.57 1.65 -21.04
CA GLU A 280 -2.08 0.76 -22.10
C GLU A 280 -1.05 0.61 -23.24
N GLN A 281 -0.48 1.72 -23.74
CA GLN A 281 0.48 1.72 -24.85
C GLN A 281 1.80 1.02 -24.51
N THR A 282 2.25 1.11 -23.26
CA THR A 282 3.50 0.49 -22.79
C THR A 282 3.29 -0.92 -22.24
N GLY A 283 2.07 -1.45 -22.29
CA GLY A 283 1.72 -2.77 -21.74
C GLY A 283 1.88 -2.85 -20.22
N ARG A 284 1.92 -1.70 -19.53
CA ARG A 284 1.99 -1.60 -18.07
C ARG A 284 0.60 -1.48 -17.47
N LYS A 285 0.51 -1.68 -16.15
CA LYS A 285 -0.72 -1.46 -15.42
C LYS A 285 -0.49 -0.57 -14.20
N LEU A 286 -1.48 0.27 -13.95
CA LEU A 286 -1.53 1.22 -12.86
C LEU A 286 -2.19 0.60 -11.62
N THR A 287 -1.78 1.09 -10.46
CA THR A 287 -2.55 0.98 -9.21
C THR A 287 -3.12 2.36 -8.91
N LEU A 288 -4.43 2.43 -8.69
CA LEU A 288 -5.10 3.66 -8.30
C LEU A 288 -5.22 3.69 -6.77
N LEU A 289 -4.77 4.77 -6.14
CA LEU A 289 -5.00 5.05 -4.74
C LEU A 289 -6.11 6.10 -4.61
N LEU A 290 -7.22 5.72 -4.02
CA LEU A 290 -8.41 6.55 -3.88
C LEU A 290 -8.63 6.84 -2.39
N ILE A 291 -8.18 8.01 -1.95
CA ILE A 291 -8.24 8.43 -0.55
C ILE A 291 -9.16 9.64 -0.34
N SER A 292 -9.99 9.97 -1.33
CA SER A 292 -10.98 11.04 -1.26
C SER A 292 -12.29 10.66 -1.97
N SER A 293 -13.14 11.65 -2.28
CA SER A 293 -14.38 11.45 -3.05
C SER A 293 -14.13 10.67 -4.35
N LEU A 294 -15.07 9.79 -4.70
CA LEU A 294 -15.02 8.95 -5.89
C LEU A 294 -15.59 9.64 -7.15
N GLU A 295 -15.93 10.92 -7.07
CA GLU A 295 -16.52 11.68 -8.20
C GLU A 295 -15.61 11.69 -9.44
N ASP A 296 -14.33 12.07 -9.32
CA ASP A 296 -13.40 12.12 -10.46
C ASP A 296 -13.25 10.78 -11.17
N ILE A 297 -13.03 9.70 -10.40
CA ILE A 297 -12.82 8.37 -10.99
C ILE A 297 -14.11 7.83 -11.59
N ASN A 298 -15.26 8.11 -10.99
CA ASN A 298 -16.55 7.77 -11.56
C ASN A 298 -16.76 8.51 -12.89
N ALA A 299 -16.60 9.84 -12.91
CA ALA A 299 -16.74 10.66 -14.11
C ALA A 299 -15.80 10.21 -15.24
N PHE A 300 -14.53 9.96 -14.91
CA PHE A 300 -13.56 9.40 -15.85
C PHE A 300 -14.04 8.06 -16.42
N SER A 301 -14.56 7.18 -15.57
CA SER A 301 -14.96 5.83 -15.95
C SER A 301 -16.17 5.75 -16.88
N GLU A 302 -17.09 6.73 -16.82
CA GLU A 302 -18.28 6.78 -17.68
C GLU A 302 -17.91 6.83 -19.17
N ASN A 303 -16.82 7.55 -19.50
CA ASN A 303 -16.33 7.68 -20.88
C ASN A 303 -15.13 6.78 -21.20
N ASN A 304 -14.43 6.27 -20.19
CA ASN A 304 -13.15 5.57 -20.37
C ASN A 304 -13.13 4.14 -19.84
N ARG A 305 -14.29 3.48 -19.72
CA ARG A 305 -14.43 2.11 -19.19
C ARG A 305 -13.47 1.08 -19.82
N ARG A 306 -13.29 1.12 -21.15
CA ARG A 306 -12.35 0.23 -21.86
C ARG A 306 -10.92 0.46 -21.41
N LEU A 307 -10.52 1.73 -21.37
CA LEU A 307 -9.17 2.15 -21.03
C LEU A 307 -8.86 1.82 -19.56
N LEU A 308 -9.81 2.03 -18.64
CA LEU A 308 -9.66 1.65 -17.25
C LEU A 308 -9.41 0.14 -17.10
N LYS A 309 -10.18 -0.69 -17.81
CA LYS A 309 -10.02 -2.16 -17.78
C LYS A 309 -8.64 -2.62 -18.27
N SER A 310 -8.13 -2.00 -19.34
CA SER A 310 -6.84 -2.41 -19.93
C SER A 310 -5.64 -1.88 -19.16
N SER A 311 -5.75 -0.69 -18.57
CA SER A 311 -4.63 0.03 -17.94
C SER A 311 -4.53 -0.12 -16.41
N VAL A 312 -5.57 -0.57 -15.71
CA VAL A 312 -5.55 -0.69 -14.24
C VAL A 312 -5.44 -2.15 -13.79
N ALA A 313 -4.52 -2.42 -12.86
CA ALA A 313 -4.36 -3.73 -12.23
C ALA A 313 -5.07 -3.82 -10.89
N ASN A 314 -5.01 -2.75 -10.10
CA ASN A 314 -5.48 -2.75 -8.72
C ASN A 314 -6.00 -1.38 -8.31
N ILE A 315 -6.93 -1.37 -7.37
CA ILE A 315 -7.46 -0.16 -6.74
C ILE A 315 -7.33 -0.31 -5.23
N VAL A 316 -6.66 0.63 -4.58
CA VAL A 316 -6.58 0.70 -3.13
C VAL A 316 -7.37 1.90 -2.66
N LEU A 317 -8.26 1.71 -1.68
CA LEU A 317 -9.12 2.77 -1.17
C LEU A 317 -8.89 2.98 0.32
N GLN A 318 -8.93 4.23 0.77
CA GLN A 318 -9.43 4.51 2.12
C GLN A 318 -10.95 4.70 2.02
N GLY A 319 -11.70 3.90 2.76
CA GLY A 319 -13.16 3.97 2.71
C GLY A 319 -13.85 2.76 3.32
N GLY A 320 -14.90 2.28 2.68
CA GLY A 320 -15.57 1.06 3.10
C GLY A 320 -16.49 0.49 2.02
N TYR A 321 -16.43 -0.82 1.84
CA TYR A 321 -17.42 -1.59 1.09
C TYR A 321 -17.59 -2.96 1.72
N ARG A 322 -18.61 -3.69 1.28
CA ARG A 322 -18.82 -5.11 1.58
C ARG A 322 -19.24 -5.86 0.33
N VAL A 323 -18.96 -7.17 0.31
CA VAL A 323 -19.58 -8.09 -0.64
C VAL A 323 -20.84 -8.65 0.01
N SER A 324 -22.00 -8.40 -0.59
CA SER A 324 -23.29 -8.93 -0.10
C SER A 324 -23.37 -10.45 -0.27
N ALA A 325 -24.34 -11.08 0.40
CA ALA A 325 -24.60 -12.51 0.24
C ALA A 325 -24.96 -12.90 -1.21
N ASP A 326 -25.52 -11.97 -1.98
CA ASP A 326 -25.87 -12.13 -3.39
C ASP A 326 -24.69 -11.85 -4.34
N GLY A 327 -23.48 -11.63 -3.80
CA GLY A 327 -22.28 -11.36 -4.58
C GLY A 327 -22.28 -9.97 -5.23
N GLN A 328 -22.81 -8.96 -4.54
CA GLN A 328 -22.76 -7.57 -5.00
C GLN A 328 -21.82 -6.75 -4.11
N LEU A 329 -20.93 -5.98 -4.72
CA LEU A 329 -20.04 -5.05 -4.06
C LEU A 329 -20.83 -3.78 -3.72
N GLN A 330 -20.99 -3.51 -2.43
CA GLN A 330 -21.79 -2.41 -1.90
C GLN A 330 -20.91 -1.45 -1.11
N PRO A 331 -20.82 -0.15 -1.49
CA PRO A 331 -20.17 0.85 -0.66
C PRO A 331 -20.87 0.98 0.70
N LEU A 332 -20.08 1.23 1.75
CA LEU A 332 -20.58 1.58 3.07
C LEU A 332 -20.72 3.10 3.15
N MET A 333 -21.95 3.59 3.24
CA MET A 333 -22.26 5.02 3.28
C MET A 333 -21.92 5.69 4.61
N GLU A 334 -21.40 4.94 5.58
CA GLU A 334 -20.83 5.49 6.80
C GLU A 334 -19.37 5.96 6.59
N ALA A 335 -18.69 5.47 5.55
CA ALA A 335 -17.34 5.89 5.19
C ALA A 335 -17.35 7.28 4.54
N ASN A 336 -16.52 8.21 5.04
CA ASN A 336 -16.54 9.62 4.63
C ASN A 336 -16.36 9.80 3.11
N ASN A 337 -15.42 9.08 2.49
CA ASN A 337 -15.12 9.20 1.07
C ASN A 337 -16.29 8.78 0.16
N ASN A 338 -17.10 7.80 0.60
CA ASN A 338 -18.34 7.43 -0.09
C ASN A 338 -19.47 8.46 0.12
N ARG A 339 -19.47 9.18 1.25
CA ARG A 339 -20.52 10.14 1.63
C ARG A 339 -20.46 11.46 0.89
N TYR A 340 -19.29 11.80 0.34
CA TYR A 340 -19.14 13.01 -0.45
C TYR A 340 -20.02 12.95 -1.71
N ASP A 341 -19.98 11.83 -2.44
CA ASP A 341 -20.89 11.53 -3.53
C ASP A 341 -21.36 10.06 -3.48
N PRO A 342 -22.49 9.77 -2.82
CA PRO A 342 -23.03 8.42 -2.72
C PRO A 342 -23.34 7.77 -4.07
N ILE A 343 -23.76 8.56 -5.07
CA ILE A 343 -24.15 8.04 -6.38
C ILE A 343 -22.89 7.62 -7.14
N ALA A 344 -21.86 8.47 -7.15
CA ALA A 344 -20.55 8.11 -7.71
C ALA A 344 -19.95 6.89 -7.01
N ALA A 345 -20.06 6.81 -5.68
CA ALA A 345 -19.59 5.65 -4.93
C ALA A 345 -20.31 4.36 -5.34
N GLU A 346 -21.65 4.34 -5.42
CA GLU A 346 -22.42 3.18 -5.87
C GLU A 346 -22.01 2.75 -7.29
N ARG A 347 -22.03 3.70 -8.24
CA ARG A 347 -21.68 3.43 -9.64
C ARG A 347 -20.27 2.89 -9.79
N PHE A 348 -19.30 3.50 -9.10
CA PHE A 348 -17.91 3.09 -9.21
C PHE A 348 -17.66 1.69 -8.64
N HIS A 349 -18.28 1.34 -7.49
CA HIS A 349 -18.15 0.00 -6.91
C HIS A 349 -18.77 -1.08 -7.83
N THR A 350 -19.96 -0.81 -8.39
CA THR A 350 -20.55 -1.71 -9.40
C THR A 350 -19.63 -1.85 -10.62
N LEU A 351 -19.07 -0.74 -11.10
CA LEU A 351 -18.19 -0.73 -12.26
C LEU A 351 -16.95 -1.60 -12.05
N ILE A 352 -16.23 -1.47 -10.93
CA ILE A 352 -14.99 -2.23 -10.69
C ILE A 352 -15.26 -3.73 -10.52
N GLN A 353 -16.42 -4.10 -9.97
CA GLN A 353 -16.87 -5.48 -9.95
C GLN A 353 -17.10 -6.00 -11.37
N ASP A 354 -17.83 -5.26 -12.20
CA ASP A 354 -18.13 -5.65 -13.59
C ASP A 354 -16.87 -5.72 -14.48
N LEU A 355 -15.87 -4.89 -14.19
CA LEU A 355 -14.58 -4.90 -14.89
C LEU A 355 -13.61 -5.95 -14.35
N GLU A 356 -13.96 -6.60 -13.24
CA GLU A 356 -13.12 -7.57 -12.53
C GLU A 356 -11.77 -6.99 -12.08
N ILE A 357 -11.74 -5.69 -11.75
CA ILE A 357 -10.53 -5.02 -11.25
C ILE A 357 -10.36 -5.39 -9.76
N LYS A 358 -9.16 -5.86 -9.38
CA LYS A 358 -8.83 -6.14 -7.97
C LYS A 358 -8.98 -4.87 -7.16
N SER A 359 -9.51 -4.98 -5.94
CA SER A 359 -9.51 -3.86 -5.02
C SER A 359 -9.21 -4.27 -3.59
N THR A 360 -8.63 -3.35 -2.83
CA THR A 360 -8.44 -3.46 -1.39
C THR A 360 -8.89 -2.17 -0.72
N VAL A 361 -9.81 -2.27 0.22
CA VAL A 361 -10.24 -1.12 1.03
C VAL A 361 -9.68 -1.20 2.44
N TYR A 362 -9.08 -0.11 2.89
CA TYR A 362 -8.64 0.10 4.26
C TYR A 362 -9.71 0.93 4.97
N THR A 363 -10.29 0.36 6.03
CA THR A 363 -11.39 0.99 6.75
C THR A 363 -10.92 1.76 7.97
N ARG A 364 -11.83 2.57 8.52
CA ARG A 364 -11.64 3.26 9.81
C ARG A 364 -11.22 2.31 10.93
N THR A 365 -11.71 1.06 10.94
CA THR A 365 -11.39 0.08 11.97
C THR A 365 -9.92 -0.31 11.96
N ALA A 366 -9.33 -0.51 10.78
CA ALA A 366 -7.90 -0.82 10.66
C ALA A 366 -7.04 0.37 11.12
N ALA A 367 -7.37 1.58 10.68
CA ALA A 367 -6.61 2.78 11.04
C ALA A 367 -6.65 3.09 12.54
N ILE A 368 -7.81 2.94 13.19
CA ILE A 368 -7.91 3.12 14.66
C ILE A 368 -7.00 2.13 15.40
N ALA A 369 -6.87 0.89 14.90
CA ALA A 369 -5.96 -0.08 15.50
C ALA A 369 -4.49 0.32 15.36
N ALA A 370 -4.11 1.08 14.32
CA ALA A 370 -2.76 1.62 14.09
C ALA A 370 -2.57 3.06 14.60
N THR A 371 -3.22 3.41 15.72
CA THR A 371 -3.08 4.74 16.33
C THR A 371 -1.65 5.02 16.79
N MET A 372 -1.16 6.24 16.55
CA MET A 372 0.14 6.74 17.02
C MET A 372 -0.01 7.77 18.15
N GLU A 373 1.05 7.91 18.93
CA GLU A 373 1.18 8.97 19.94
C GLU A 373 1.31 10.36 19.28
N PRO A 374 0.78 11.43 19.89
CA PRO A 374 0.80 12.78 19.32
C PRO A 374 2.22 13.33 19.05
N LYS A 375 3.22 12.82 19.77
CA LYS A 375 4.61 13.23 19.58
C LYS A 375 5.15 12.97 18.17
N VAL A 376 4.53 12.07 17.40
CA VAL A 376 5.03 11.72 16.06
C VAL A 376 5.13 12.95 15.15
N PHE A 377 4.13 13.83 15.12
CA PHE A 377 4.19 15.03 14.28
C PHE A 377 5.08 16.12 14.88
N ALA A 378 5.24 16.18 16.19
CA ALA A 378 6.26 17.04 16.80
C ALA A 378 7.68 16.62 16.35
N GLU A 379 8.00 15.31 16.37
CA GLU A 379 9.25 14.77 15.83
C GLU A 379 9.41 15.10 14.33
N LEU A 380 8.33 15.06 13.55
CA LEU A 380 8.36 15.47 12.14
C LEU A 380 8.69 16.96 11.98
N ALA A 381 8.11 17.84 12.80
CA ALA A 381 8.39 19.27 12.80
C ALA A 381 9.85 19.58 13.20
N GLU A 382 10.40 18.84 14.15
CA GLU A 382 11.80 19.00 14.61
C GLU A 382 12.83 18.78 13.49
N THR A 383 12.49 18.03 12.44
CA THR A 383 13.32 17.89 11.25
C THR A 383 13.58 19.24 10.55
N GLY A 384 12.74 20.26 10.80
CA GLY A 384 12.77 21.57 10.15
C GLY A 384 12.26 21.57 8.72
N ASN A 385 11.62 20.49 8.27
CA ASN A 385 10.94 20.46 6.99
C ASN A 385 9.55 21.11 7.14
N LYS A 386 9.20 22.00 6.21
CA LYS A 386 7.93 22.76 6.24
C LYS A 386 6.67 21.90 6.21
N VAL A 387 6.73 20.73 5.58
CA VAL A 387 5.62 19.75 5.60
C VAL A 387 5.44 19.18 7.00
N GLY A 388 6.53 18.85 7.69
CA GLY A 388 6.49 18.37 9.08
C GLY A 388 5.97 19.42 10.05
N GLU A 389 6.45 20.67 9.92
CA GLU A 389 5.94 21.81 10.70
C GLU A 389 4.43 21.99 10.52
N HIS A 390 3.95 21.95 9.27
CA HIS A 390 2.54 22.12 8.97
C HIS A 390 1.66 20.95 9.45
N LEU A 391 2.10 19.70 9.31
CA LEU A 391 1.39 18.53 9.86
C LEU A 391 1.14 18.67 11.36
N TRP A 392 2.15 19.12 12.10
CA TRP A 392 2.02 19.36 13.54
C TRP A 392 1.05 20.49 13.87
N THR A 393 1.14 21.62 13.16
CA THR A 393 0.25 22.77 13.35
C THR A 393 -1.21 22.41 13.05
N VAL A 394 -1.48 21.75 11.92
CA VAL A 394 -2.84 21.38 11.51
C VAL A 394 -3.43 20.36 12.48
N GLN A 395 -2.68 19.34 12.88
CA GLN A 395 -3.15 18.37 13.87
C GLN A 395 -3.63 19.06 15.15
N LYS A 396 -2.82 19.96 15.72
CA LYS A 396 -3.20 20.72 16.91
C LYS A 396 -4.47 21.55 16.68
N ALA A 397 -4.52 22.31 15.59
CA ALA A 397 -5.66 23.16 15.27
C ALA A 397 -6.95 22.35 15.11
N GLN A 398 -6.87 21.18 14.49
CA GLN A 398 -8.01 20.28 14.32
C GLN A 398 -8.48 19.67 15.63
N ASP A 399 -7.56 19.22 16.47
CA ASP A 399 -7.88 18.64 17.77
C ASP A 399 -8.60 19.67 18.66
N VAL A 400 -8.09 20.90 18.70
CA VAL A 400 -8.71 22.02 19.43
C VAL A 400 -10.07 22.38 18.84
N SER A 401 -10.18 22.44 17.51
CA SER A 401 -11.45 22.74 16.84
C SER A 401 -12.52 21.70 17.15
N TYR A 402 -12.16 20.41 17.09
CA TYR A 402 -13.09 19.32 17.40
C TYR A 402 -13.47 19.35 18.88
N TYR A 403 -12.49 19.47 19.79
CA TYR A 403 -12.74 19.50 21.23
C TYR A 403 -13.65 20.66 21.63
N SER A 404 -13.38 21.86 21.09
CA SER A 404 -14.19 23.04 21.32
C SER A 404 -15.63 22.84 20.84
N ASN A 405 -15.80 22.25 19.65
CA ASN A 405 -17.12 21.93 19.12
C ASN A 405 -17.87 20.88 19.96
N ALA A 406 -17.20 19.80 20.37
CA ALA A 406 -17.76 18.76 21.24
C ALA A 406 -18.12 19.28 22.64
N SER A 407 -17.53 20.41 23.05
CA SER A 407 -17.77 21.08 24.32
C SER A 407 -18.92 22.08 24.30
N LEU A 408 -19.52 22.37 23.13
CA LEU A 408 -20.65 23.30 23.03
C LEU A 408 -21.87 22.75 23.79
N GLU A 409 -22.55 23.61 24.56
CA GLU A 409 -23.78 23.25 25.28
C GLU A 409 -24.96 23.06 24.31
N ASP A 410 -25.03 23.90 23.27
CA ASP A 410 -26.05 23.80 22.23
C ASP A 410 -25.74 22.65 21.27
N LEU A 411 -26.49 21.55 21.41
CA LEU A 411 -26.35 20.34 20.60
C LEU A 411 -26.53 20.60 19.09
N SER A 412 -27.30 21.63 18.71
CA SER A 412 -27.56 21.96 17.31
C SER A 412 -26.36 22.62 16.61
N GLN A 413 -25.42 23.15 17.40
CA GLN A 413 -24.18 23.77 16.91
C GLN A 413 -23.00 22.80 16.88
N ARG A 414 -23.15 21.63 17.48
CA ARG A 414 -22.14 20.57 17.39
C ARG A 414 -22.10 20.01 15.97
N TYR A 415 -20.93 19.58 15.53
CA TYR A 415 -20.75 18.79 14.32
C TYR A 415 -21.56 17.50 14.39
N TYR A 416 -21.63 16.91 15.59
CA TYR A 416 -22.46 15.75 15.89
C TYR A 416 -23.09 15.92 17.27
N ALA A 417 -24.42 15.97 17.32
CA ALA A 417 -25.16 16.21 18.56
C ALA A 417 -24.84 15.17 19.66
N ASP A 418 -24.58 13.92 19.27
CA ASP A 418 -24.29 12.78 20.13
C ASP A 418 -22.81 12.64 20.54
N ARG A 419 -21.90 13.45 19.97
CA ARG A 419 -20.46 13.38 20.26
C ARG A 419 -20.06 14.53 21.18
N ASP A 420 -20.33 14.34 22.46
CA ASP A 420 -19.95 15.29 23.49
C ASP A 420 -18.45 15.28 23.83
N ARG A 421 -18.07 16.16 24.75
CA ARG A 421 -16.71 16.26 25.27
C ARG A 421 -16.16 14.96 25.84
N LEU A 422 -16.98 14.18 26.56
CA LEU A 422 -16.55 12.90 27.15
C LEU A 422 -16.33 11.84 26.07
N TYR A 423 -17.20 11.80 25.06
CA TYR A 423 -17.03 10.96 23.89
C TYR A 423 -15.70 11.27 23.19
N PHE A 424 -15.40 12.56 22.97
CA PHE A 424 -14.12 12.96 22.38
C PHE A 424 -12.94 12.45 23.22
N LEU A 425 -12.93 12.71 24.52
CA LEU A 425 -11.83 12.31 25.39
C LEU A 425 -11.63 10.79 25.40
N ARG A 426 -12.71 10.00 25.49
CA ARG A 426 -12.63 8.53 25.48
C ARG A 426 -12.14 7.97 24.15
N THR A 427 -12.60 8.53 23.03
CA THR A 427 -12.37 7.94 21.71
C THR A 427 -11.11 8.49 21.03
N ARG A 428 -10.86 9.80 21.14
CA ARG A 428 -9.80 10.52 20.42
C ARG A 428 -8.56 10.77 21.26
N THR A 429 -8.58 10.55 22.58
CA THR A 429 -7.40 10.84 23.43
C THR A 429 -6.93 9.61 24.22
N HIS A 430 -5.72 9.71 24.75
CA HIS A 430 -5.15 8.81 25.74
C HIS A 430 -5.36 9.31 27.18
N LEU A 431 -6.12 10.38 27.42
CA LEU A 431 -6.27 11.02 28.73
C LEU A 431 -6.58 10.01 29.83
N TYR A 432 -7.59 9.15 29.63
CA TYR A 432 -8.02 8.16 30.63
C TYR A 432 -7.12 6.93 30.76
N ARG A 433 -5.95 6.92 30.10
CA ARG A 433 -4.90 5.94 30.39
C ARG A 433 -4.22 6.26 31.72
N ASP A 434 -3.98 7.54 31.95
CA ASP A 434 -3.17 8.04 33.06
C ASP A 434 -3.96 8.95 34.03
N HIS A 435 -5.17 9.37 33.64
CA HIS A 435 -6.07 10.23 34.43
C HIS A 435 -7.40 9.56 34.76
N CYS A 436 -8.01 9.97 35.87
CA CYS A 436 -9.33 9.51 36.32
C CYS A 436 -10.45 10.43 35.80
N GLU A 437 -11.70 9.95 35.69
CA GLU A 437 -12.85 10.75 35.20
C GLU A 437 -13.21 11.98 36.07
N GLY A 438 -12.65 12.06 37.29
CA GLY A 438 -12.80 13.22 38.18
C GLY A 438 -11.69 14.26 38.08
N ASP A 439 -10.63 14.00 37.31
CA ASP A 439 -9.53 14.95 37.16
C ASP A 439 -9.96 16.19 36.33
N PRO A 440 -9.30 17.35 36.52
CA PRO A 440 -9.55 18.51 35.68
C PRO A 440 -9.39 18.16 34.20
N LEU A 441 -10.39 18.52 33.40
CA LEU A 441 -10.37 18.28 31.95
C LEU A 441 -9.45 19.31 31.28
N PRO A 442 -8.72 18.93 30.21
CA PRO A 442 -7.85 19.85 29.49
C PRO A 442 -8.65 21.02 28.91
N ILE A 443 -8.06 22.21 28.87
CA ILE A 443 -8.70 23.42 28.34
C ILE A 443 -7.95 23.91 27.10
N GLY A 444 -8.68 24.17 26.02
CA GLY A 444 -8.12 24.74 24.79
C GLY A 444 -7.05 23.84 24.18
N GLU A 445 -5.83 24.35 24.03
CA GLU A 445 -4.71 23.67 23.36
C GLU A 445 -4.14 22.47 24.14
N GLU A 446 -4.35 22.41 25.46
CA GLU A 446 -3.88 21.31 26.31
C GLU A 446 -4.40 19.95 25.83
N VAL A 447 -5.57 19.92 25.19
CA VAL A 447 -6.16 18.67 24.69
C VAL A 447 -5.26 17.97 23.66
N SER A 448 -4.50 18.74 22.88
CA SER A 448 -3.65 18.21 21.81
C SER A 448 -2.49 17.35 22.33
N GLU A 449 -2.11 17.50 23.60
CA GLU A 449 -1.09 16.66 24.25
C GLU A 449 -1.56 15.22 24.46
N PHE A 450 -2.87 15.01 24.51
CA PHE A 450 -3.47 13.71 24.77
C PHE A 450 -4.04 13.06 23.51
N THR A 451 -4.17 13.79 22.41
CA THR A 451 -4.87 13.30 21.21
C THR A 451 -4.09 12.20 20.49
N LYS A 452 -4.82 11.15 20.12
CA LYS A 452 -4.39 10.07 19.25
C LYS A 452 -4.20 10.59 17.84
N VAL A 453 -3.06 10.28 17.23
CA VAL A 453 -2.86 10.50 15.78
C VAL A 453 -3.31 9.25 15.04
N VAL A 454 -4.37 9.39 14.26
CA VAL A 454 -4.86 8.34 13.35
C VAL A 454 -4.70 8.86 11.95
N VAL A 455 -3.93 8.16 11.13
CA VAL A 455 -3.67 8.48 9.73
C VAL A 455 -4.30 7.41 8.82
N TYR A 456 -5.58 7.59 8.51
CA TYR A 456 -6.37 6.68 7.69
C TYR A 456 -5.78 6.48 6.29
N ASP A 457 -5.38 7.56 5.64
CA ASP A 457 -4.97 7.53 4.24
C ASP A 457 -3.53 7.02 4.09
N ALA A 458 -2.68 7.30 5.08
CA ALA A 458 -1.33 6.74 5.13
C ALA A 458 -1.33 5.21 5.24
N LEU A 459 -2.35 4.63 5.88
CA LEU A 459 -2.55 3.18 5.93
C LEU A 459 -2.82 2.61 4.52
N ALA A 460 -3.72 3.25 3.77
CA ALA A 460 -4.04 2.89 2.39
C ALA A 460 -2.83 3.12 1.46
N ALA A 461 -2.02 4.15 1.71
CA ALA A 461 -0.77 4.40 1.00
C ALA A 461 0.27 3.29 1.21
N ILE A 462 0.39 2.70 2.40
CA ILE A 462 1.21 1.49 2.59
C ILE A 462 0.64 0.34 1.76
N GLY A 463 -0.68 0.25 1.67
CA GLY A 463 -1.41 -0.77 0.90
C GLY A 463 -1.09 -0.82 -0.59
N VAL A 464 -0.57 0.26 -1.21
CA VAL A 464 -0.19 0.25 -2.63
C VAL A 464 1.20 -0.34 -2.89
N SER A 465 1.96 -0.68 -1.84
CA SER A 465 3.35 -1.15 -1.96
C SER A 465 3.49 -2.52 -2.63
N GLY A 466 2.42 -3.30 -2.76
CA GLY A 466 2.40 -4.66 -3.31
C GLY A 466 2.36 -5.73 -2.21
N ASP A 467 1.81 -6.91 -2.55
CA ASP A 467 1.57 -7.99 -1.57
C ASP A 467 2.90 -8.49 -0.93
N ASP A 468 3.98 -8.53 -1.70
CA ASP A 468 5.34 -8.86 -1.26
C ASP A 468 5.92 -7.85 -0.26
N ALA A 469 5.68 -6.55 -0.47
CA ALA A 469 6.09 -5.52 0.47
C ALA A 469 5.29 -5.58 1.78
N LEU A 470 3.98 -5.79 1.70
CA LEU A 470 3.10 -5.94 2.87
C LEU A 470 3.45 -7.20 3.68
N GLU A 471 3.83 -8.29 3.01
CA GLU A 471 4.32 -9.52 3.64
C GLU A 471 5.67 -9.31 4.33
N ALA A 472 6.64 -8.68 3.65
CA ALA A 472 7.97 -8.40 4.19
C ALA A 472 7.94 -7.45 5.41
N LEU A 473 7.02 -6.48 5.40
CA LEU A 473 6.75 -5.61 6.54
C LEU A 473 5.94 -6.31 7.63
N ASN A 474 5.28 -7.42 7.29
CA ASN A 474 4.45 -8.21 8.19
C ASN A 474 3.40 -7.34 8.90
N VAL A 475 2.73 -6.46 8.15
CA VAL A 475 1.76 -5.48 8.69
C VAL A 475 0.32 -5.98 8.67
N LEU A 476 0.08 -7.08 7.98
CA LEU A 476 -1.22 -7.65 7.70
C LEU A 476 -1.42 -8.99 8.44
N ASP A 477 -2.62 -9.23 8.97
CA ASP A 477 -2.98 -10.53 9.57
C ASP A 477 -3.45 -11.51 8.50
N SER A 478 -3.09 -12.80 8.59
CA SER A 478 -3.45 -13.82 7.59
C SER A 478 -4.96 -14.05 7.36
N LYS A 479 -5.83 -13.37 8.11
CA LYS A 479 -7.28 -13.40 8.00
C LYS A 479 -7.79 -12.09 7.38
N HIS A 480 -7.53 -11.89 6.09
CA HIS A 480 -8.23 -10.83 5.34
C HIS A 480 -9.55 -11.39 4.82
N ASN A 481 -10.63 -10.65 5.05
CA ASN A 481 -12.02 -11.01 4.77
C ASN A 481 -12.65 -12.03 5.75
N ASP A 482 -13.89 -11.75 6.17
CA ASP A 482 -14.77 -12.69 6.87
C ASP A 482 -15.31 -13.72 5.86
N ILE A 483 -14.44 -14.58 5.32
CA ILE A 483 -14.87 -15.68 4.44
C ILE A 483 -15.44 -16.77 5.33
N MET A 484 -16.76 -16.95 5.26
CA MET A 484 -17.42 -18.06 5.94
C MET A 484 -17.36 -19.30 5.05
N THR A 485 -17.13 -20.47 5.67
CA THR A 485 -17.05 -21.77 4.95
C THR A 485 -18.34 -22.17 4.25
N THR A 486 -19.45 -21.52 4.57
CA THR A 486 -20.78 -21.76 4.00
C THR A 486 -21.11 -20.88 2.79
N GLU A 487 -20.23 -19.97 2.40
CA GLU A 487 -20.46 -19.06 1.27
C GLU A 487 -20.35 -19.78 -0.06
N SER A 488 -21.09 -19.28 -1.07
CA SER A 488 -20.95 -19.80 -2.43
C SER A 488 -19.56 -19.52 -2.98
N GLU A 489 -19.10 -20.36 -3.91
CA GLU A 489 -17.79 -20.19 -4.55
C GLU A 489 -17.64 -18.84 -5.26
N CYS A 490 -18.73 -18.34 -5.86
CA CYS A 490 -18.79 -17.03 -6.50
C CYS A 490 -18.55 -15.89 -5.49
N VAL A 491 -19.24 -15.93 -4.33
CA VAL A 491 -19.06 -14.92 -3.28
C VAL A 491 -17.65 -14.95 -2.71
N ARG A 492 -17.09 -16.15 -2.51
CA ARG A 492 -15.70 -16.31 -2.05
C ARG A 492 -14.69 -15.72 -3.05
N ALA A 493 -14.83 -16.02 -4.33
CA ALA A 493 -13.97 -15.46 -5.38
C ALA A 493 -14.07 -13.92 -5.45
N LEU A 494 -15.27 -13.36 -5.25
CA LEU A 494 -15.45 -11.91 -5.16
C LEU A 494 -14.76 -11.32 -3.92
N LYS A 495 -14.84 -11.96 -2.76
CA LYS A 495 -14.12 -11.50 -1.55
C LYS A 495 -12.61 -11.60 -1.71
N GLU A 496 -12.11 -12.64 -2.38
CA GLU A 496 -10.68 -12.77 -2.69
C GLU A 496 -10.19 -11.64 -3.62
N ARG A 497 -11.04 -11.22 -4.58
CA ARG A 497 -10.77 -10.10 -5.50
C ARG A 497 -10.92 -8.73 -4.85
N HIS A 498 -11.90 -8.56 -3.96
CA HIS A 498 -12.25 -7.30 -3.30
C HIS A 498 -12.02 -7.41 -1.80
N GLN A 499 -10.80 -7.14 -1.38
CA GLN A 499 -10.35 -7.33 0.00
C GLN A 499 -10.78 -6.17 0.90
N VAL A 500 -11.12 -6.48 2.14
CA VAL A 500 -11.46 -5.50 3.18
C VAL A 500 -10.48 -5.65 4.34
N VAL A 501 -9.71 -4.59 4.60
CA VAL A 501 -8.78 -4.48 5.72
C VAL A 501 -9.44 -3.66 6.82
N GLY A 502 -9.87 -4.37 7.86
CA GLY A 502 -10.62 -3.81 8.97
C GLY A 502 -12.14 -3.90 8.74
N PHE A 503 -12.88 -4.56 9.62
CA PHE A 503 -14.35 -4.62 9.52
C PHE A 503 -15.00 -4.79 10.88
N GLU A 504 -16.30 -4.50 10.95
CA GLU A 504 -17.14 -4.74 12.10
C GLU A 504 -17.94 -6.03 11.90
N LYS A 505 -17.84 -6.95 12.85
CA LYS A 505 -18.58 -8.20 12.87
C LYS A 505 -19.73 -8.11 13.87
N LYS A 506 -20.95 -8.28 13.37
CA LYS A 506 -22.15 -8.34 14.20
C LYS A 506 -22.36 -9.79 14.64
N ASN A 507 -22.18 -10.05 15.93
CA ASN A 507 -22.43 -11.34 16.57
C ASN A 507 -23.70 -11.25 17.42
N LEU A 508 -24.50 -12.32 17.45
CA LEU A 508 -25.59 -12.44 18.41
C LEU A 508 -25.06 -13.14 19.66
N PHE A 509 -24.94 -12.40 20.77
CA PHE A 509 -24.59 -12.94 22.08
C PHE A 509 -25.80 -12.81 23.02
N GLU A 510 -26.33 -13.94 23.48
CA GLU A 510 -27.53 -13.99 24.34
C GLU A 510 -28.75 -13.24 23.77
N GLY A 511 -28.91 -13.25 22.44
CA GLY A 511 -29.99 -12.54 21.76
C GLY A 511 -29.79 -11.03 21.62
N LYS A 512 -28.66 -10.48 22.09
CA LYS A 512 -28.25 -9.10 21.84
C LYS A 512 -27.19 -9.05 20.73
N GLU A 513 -27.34 -8.07 19.85
CA GLU A 513 -26.35 -7.80 18.82
C GLU A 513 -25.13 -7.10 19.45
N VAL A 514 -23.99 -7.78 19.41
CA VAL A 514 -22.69 -7.27 19.85
C VAL A 514 -21.84 -7.05 18.61
N THR A 515 -21.32 -5.84 18.44
CA THR A 515 -20.43 -5.50 17.33
C THR A 515 -18.98 -5.66 17.79
N GLU A 516 -18.24 -6.57 17.15
CA GLU A 516 -16.81 -6.81 17.37
C GLU A 516 -16.01 -6.19 16.22
N SER A 517 -15.02 -5.36 16.54
CA SER A 517 -14.13 -4.76 15.54
C SER A 517 -12.93 -5.67 15.27
N VAL A 518 -12.72 -6.05 14.01
CA VAL A 518 -11.57 -6.85 13.57
C VAL A 518 -10.68 -5.96 12.71
N SER A 519 -9.47 -5.65 13.16
CA SER A 519 -8.57 -4.69 12.46
C SER A 519 -7.93 -5.26 11.20
N CYS A 520 -7.72 -6.58 11.12
CA CYS A 520 -6.99 -7.29 10.06
C CYS A 520 -5.53 -6.83 9.85
N ILE A 521 -4.96 -6.13 10.83
CA ILE A 521 -3.60 -5.62 10.78
C ILE A 521 -2.84 -5.97 12.05
N LYS A 522 -1.54 -6.13 11.91
CA LYS A 522 -0.59 -6.23 13.03
C LYS A 522 -0.24 -4.82 13.47
N ALA A 523 -1.06 -4.28 14.38
CA ALA A 523 -1.04 -2.89 14.80
C ALA A 523 0.38 -2.36 15.12
N GLU A 524 1.17 -3.10 15.89
CA GLU A 524 2.54 -2.68 16.27
C GLU A 524 3.46 -2.53 15.05
N ASN A 525 3.45 -3.50 14.13
CA ASN A 525 4.26 -3.46 12.91
C ASN A 525 3.80 -2.35 11.97
N MET A 526 2.48 -2.13 11.88
CA MET A 526 1.90 -1.06 11.08
C MET A 526 2.28 0.32 11.63
N VAL A 527 2.21 0.51 12.94
CA VAL A 527 2.65 1.75 13.61
C VAL A 527 4.14 1.98 13.40
N ALA A 528 4.97 0.95 13.55
CA ALA A 528 6.41 1.06 13.31
C ALA A 528 6.71 1.45 11.85
N THR A 529 6.00 0.84 10.90
CA THR A 529 6.13 1.15 9.47
C THR A 529 5.72 2.59 9.17
N LEU A 530 4.57 3.04 9.68
CA LEU A 530 4.11 4.43 9.52
C LEU A 530 5.13 5.42 10.06
N LYS A 531 5.64 5.23 11.28
CA LYS A 531 6.67 6.09 11.87
C LYS A 531 7.96 6.09 11.05
N ALA A 532 8.43 4.92 10.64
CA ALA A 532 9.65 4.77 9.84
C ALA A 532 9.57 5.55 8.52
N LEU A 533 8.45 5.42 7.81
CA LEU A 533 8.24 6.08 6.53
C LEU A 533 8.01 7.57 6.70
N LEU A 534 7.19 8.00 7.67
CA LEU A 534 6.96 9.43 7.95
C LEU A 534 8.26 10.15 8.32
N LYS A 535 9.03 9.60 9.27
CA LYS A 535 10.28 10.22 9.74
C LYS A 535 11.35 10.19 8.67
N GLY A 536 11.60 9.03 8.08
CA GLY A 536 12.67 8.90 7.09
C GLY A 536 12.39 9.68 5.80
N SER A 537 11.11 9.88 5.46
CA SER A 537 10.69 10.82 4.42
C SER A 537 11.25 12.22 4.69
N LEU A 538 10.97 12.79 5.86
CA LEU A 538 11.39 14.16 6.18
C LEU A 538 12.87 14.29 6.53
N ILE A 539 13.51 13.23 7.04
CA ILE A 539 14.98 13.18 7.24
C ILE A 539 15.71 13.22 5.87
N SER A 540 15.13 12.64 4.82
CA SER A 540 15.75 12.60 3.48
C SER A 540 15.27 13.69 2.52
N SER A 541 14.13 14.35 2.77
CA SER A 541 13.61 15.44 1.95
C SER A 541 14.50 16.69 2.00
N PRO A 542 14.57 17.54 0.96
CA PRO A 542 15.33 18.79 1.05
C PRO A 542 14.73 19.74 2.11
N LEU A 543 15.53 20.67 2.63
CA LEU A 543 15.05 21.72 3.55
C LEU A 543 14.34 22.84 2.79
N GLU A 544 14.94 23.28 1.70
CA GLU A 544 14.38 24.25 0.77
C GLU A 544 13.68 23.53 -0.39
N PRO A 545 12.63 24.12 -0.97
CA PRO A 545 11.95 23.52 -2.10
C PRO A 545 12.92 23.39 -3.29
N GLN A 546 12.80 22.30 -4.04
CA GLN A 546 13.54 22.18 -5.30
C GLN A 546 13.00 23.18 -6.32
N THR A 547 13.58 24.38 -6.36
CA THR A 547 13.34 25.32 -7.45
C THR A 547 14.08 24.81 -8.67
N HIS A 548 13.42 24.05 -9.54
CA HIS A 548 14.00 23.79 -10.87
C HIS A 548 14.18 25.15 -11.56
N PRO A 549 15.40 25.52 -11.96
CA PRO A 549 15.61 26.75 -12.71
C PRO A 549 14.73 26.70 -13.98
N HIS A 550 14.08 27.81 -14.30
CA HIS A 550 13.17 28.02 -15.44
C HIS A 550 13.83 27.85 -16.82
N SER A 551 14.77 26.92 -17.02
CA SER A 551 15.25 26.57 -18.36
C SER A 551 14.14 25.82 -19.10
N HIS A 552 13.21 26.59 -19.67
CA HIS A 552 12.06 26.17 -20.46
C HIS A 552 12.41 25.24 -21.65
N GLU A 553 13.68 25.11 -22.02
CA GLU A 553 14.11 24.39 -23.23
C GLU A 553 14.53 22.94 -23.00
N THR A 554 15.03 22.55 -21.82
CA THR A 554 15.70 21.23 -21.70
C THR A 554 14.77 20.09 -21.25
N GLN A 555 13.70 20.37 -20.50
CA GLN A 555 12.81 19.33 -19.98
C GLN A 555 11.70 18.87 -20.94
N ARG A 556 11.38 19.65 -21.99
CA ARG A 556 10.42 19.23 -23.03
C ARG A 556 10.87 17.96 -23.78
N SER A 557 12.17 17.65 -23.78
CA SER A 557 12.75 16.52 -24.50
C SER A 557 12.93 15.24 -23.67
N GLN A 558 12.81 15.28 -22.34
CA GLN A 558 13.15 14.13 -21.49
C GLN A 558 11.96 13.25 -21.12
N TYR A 559 10.74 13.68 -21.43
CA TYR A 559 9.54 12.87 -21.28
C TYR A 559 8.95 12.61 -22.67
N PHE A 560 9.29 11.44 -23.22
CA PHE A 560 8.76 10.80 -24.44
C PHE A 560 9.36 11.20 -25.79
N ASP A 561 10.35 10.42 -26.23
CA ASP A 561 10.44 9.94 -27.62
C ASP A 561 10.11 8.42 -27.60
N PRO A 562 8.91 7.99 -28.01
CA PRO A 562 8.56 6.58 -28.06
C PRO A 562 9.10 5.86 -29.31
N LEU A 563 9.96 6.50 -30.13
CA LEU A 563 10.41 5.95 -31.43
C LEU A 563 11.94 5.85 -31.60
N SER A 564 12.74 5.96 -30.55
CA SER A 564 14.18 5.69 -30.62
C SER A 564 14.61 4.41 -29.87
N ASN A 565 14.18 3.26 -30.43
CA ASN A 565 15.02 2.09 -30.74
C ASN A 565 14.18 0.94 -31.29
#